data_AF-A0A4Y3RHF7-F1
#
_entry.id   AF-A0A4Y3RHF7-F1
#
_cell.length_a   1.000
_cell.length_b   1.000
_cell.length_c   1.000
_cell.angle_alpha   90.00
_cell.angle_beta   90.00
_cell.angle_gamma   90.00
#
_symmetry.space_group_name_H-M   'P 1'
#
loop_
_entity.id
_entity.type
_entity.pdbx_description
1 polymer ?
#
loop_
_entity_poly.entity_id
_entity_poly.type
_entity_poly.pdbx_seq_one_letter_code
_entity_poly.pdbx_strand_id
1 'polypeptide(L)' 'MRYTGDYNGDGKDDIVTFTHTASADVYVGVSNGSSFGGGQKWHDYFGLPGETTF' A
#
# COMPACT_ATOMS: atom_id res chain seq x y z
N MET A 1 -8.20 5.22 -2.03
CA MET A 1 -7.42 6.50 -1.91
C MET A 1 -5.95 6.22 -2.26
N ARG A 2 -5.13 7.23 -2.61
CA ARG A 2 -3.70 7.07 -2.95
C ARG A 2 -2.80 7.95 -2.08
N TYR A 3 -1.70 7.38 -1.58
CA TYR A 3 -0.71 8.07 -0.74
C TYR A 3 0.71 7.78 -1.21
N THR A 4 1.63 8.71 -0.97
CA THR A 4 3.05 8.59 -1.32
C THR A 4 3.94 8.62 -0.08
N GLY A 5 5.00 7.84 -0.07
CA GLY A 5 5.99 7.78 1.01
C GLY A 5 6.94 6.60 0.84
N ASP A 6 8.07 6.58 1.55
CA ASP A 6 9.01 5.46 1.55
C ASP A 6 8.47 4.32 2.44
N TYR A 7 7.87 3.29 1.81
CA TYR A 7 7.25 2.18 2.53
C TYR A 7 8.15 0.93 2.57
N ASN A 8 9.24 0.90 1.79
CA ASN A 8 10.19 -0.22 1.77
C ASN A 8 11.56 0.10 2.41
N GLY A 9 11.82 1.35 2.77
CA GLY A 9 13.04 1.82 3.42
C GLY A 9 14.21 2.06 2.47
N ASP A 10 13.98 2.22 1.17
CA ASP A 10 15.04 2.41 0.16
C ASP A 10 15.39 3.88 -0.13
N GLY A 11 14.74 4.81 0.57
CA GLY A 11 14.94 6.25 0.45
C GLY A 11 14.19 6.89 -0.72
N LYS A 12 13.23 6.19 -1.35
CA LYS A 12 12.40 6.73 -2.43
C LYS A 12 10.91 6.62 -2.08
N ASP A 13 10.14 7.61 -2.51
CA ASP A 13 8.68 7.56 -2.33
C ASP A 13 8.05 6.50 -3.24
N ASP A 14 7.29 5.60 -2.63
CA ASP A 14 6.41 4.61 -3.25
C ASP A 14 4.96 5.13 -3.35
N ILE A 15 4.06 4.41 -4.05
CA ILE A 15 2.62 4.68 -4.04
C ILE A 15 1.86 3.55 -3.35
N VAL A 16 1.06 3.91 -2.34
CA VAL A 16 0.09 3.03 -1.69
C VAL A 16 -1.32 3.32 -2.22
N THR A 17 -2.12 2.27 -2.42
CA THR A 17 -3.55 2.37 -2.71
C THR A 17 -4.35 1.42 -1.84
N PHE A 18 -5.40 1.96 -1.23
CA PHE A 18 -6.40 1.18 -0.51
C PHE A 18 -7.57 0.84 -1.43
N THR A 19 -7.92 -0.43 -1.50
CA THR A 19 -9.15 -0.88 -2.16
C THR A 19 -10.31 -0.71 -1.18
N HIS A 20 -11.35 0.01 -1.60
CA HIS A 20 -12.54 0.21 -0.76
C HIS A 20 -13.58 -0.88 -1.07
N THR A 21 -13.11 -2.12 -1.05
CA THR A 21 -13.94 -3.31 -1.27
C THR A 21 -14.15 -4.04 0.05
N ALA A 22 -14.98 -5.08 0.06
CA ALA A 22 -15.14 -5.93 1.24
C ALA A 22 -13.82 -6.58 1.70
N SER A 23 -12.86 -6.76 0.78
CA SER A 23 -11.54 -7.31 1.07
C SER A 23 -10.57 -6.28 1.66
N ALA A 24 -10.84 -4.98 1.51
CA ALA A 24 -10.05 -3.88 2.04
C ALA A 24 -8.52 -4.03 1.82
N ASP A 25 -8.12 -4.53 0.65
CA ASP A 25 -6.72 -4.81 0.31
C ASP A 25 -5.89 -3.53 0.16
N VAL A 26 -4.60 -3.62 0.47
CA VAL A 26 -3.59 -2.57 0.25
C VAL A 26 -2.60 -3.02 -0.82
N TYR A 27 -2.44 -2.17 -1.84
CA TYR A 27 -1.49 -2.38 -2.92
C TYR A 27 -0.39 -1.32 -2.89
N VAL A 28 0.85 -1.75 -3.12
CA VAL A 28 2.03 -0.87 -3.18
C VAL A 28 2.72 -1.01 -4.53
N GLY A 29 2.91 0.11 -5.21
CA GLY A 29 3.80 0.22 -6.36
C GLY A 29 5.14 0.76 -5.90
N VAL A 30 6.17 -0.10 -5.89
CA VAL A 30 7.53 0.28 -5.46
C VAL A 30 8.18 1.18 -6.51
N SER A 31 8.78 2.28 -6.05
CA SER A 31 9.53 3.20 -6.89
C SER A 31 10.96 2.72 -7.11
N ASN A 32 11.45 2.90 -8.33
CA ASN A 32 12.89 2.80 -8.62
C ASN A 32 13.56 4.19 -8.75
N GLY A 33 12.82 5.27 -8.47
CA GLY A 33 13.28 6.66 -8.62
C GLY A 33 13.02 7.28 -9.99
N SER A 34 12.47 6.52 -10.94
CA SER A 34 12.06 7.02 -12.26
C SER A 34 10.69 6.50 -12.70
N SER A 35 10.25 5.37 -12.16
CA SER A 35 8.92 4.80 -12.37
C SER A 35 8.48 3.95 -11.18
N PHE A 36 7.19 3.63 -11.14
CA PHE A 36 6.61 2.71 -10.19
C PHE A 36 6.41 1.34 -10.84
N GLY A 37 6.72 0.27 -10.10
CA GLY A 37 6.37 -1.09 -10.46
C GLY A 37 4.85 -1.31 -10.43
N GLY A 38 4.41 -2.46 -10.97
CA GLY A 38 3.02 -2.87 -10.86
C GLY A 38 2.62 -3.03 -9.40
N GLY A 39 1.43 -2.54 -9.03
CA GLY A 39 0.94 -2.61 -7.66
C GLY A 39 0.91 -4.04 -7.14
N GLN A 40 1.69 -4.33 -6.11
CA GLN A 40 1.73 -5.62 -5.43
C GLN A 40 0.84 -5.55 -4.19
N LYS A 41 0.05 -6.59 -3.93
CA LYS A 41 -0.73 -6.65 -2.70
C LYS A 41 0.21 -6.92 -1.53
N TRP A 42 0.24 -6.01 -0.57
CA TRP A 42 1.11 -6.13 0.61
C TRP A 42 0.33 -6.40 1.90
N HIS A 43 -0.95 -6.07 1.91
CA HIS A 43 -1.81 -6.37 3.04
C HIS A 43 -3.20 -6.76 2.54
N ASP A 44 -3.74 -7.81 3.15
CA ASP A 44 -5.13 -8.21 3.01
C ASP A 44 -5.93 -7.57 4.15
N TYR A 45 -7.19 -7.19 3.93
CA TYR A 45 -8.11 -6.83 5.03
C TYR A 45 -7.62 -5.70 5.94
N PHE A 46 -7.31 -4.52 5.39
CA PHE A 46 -6.89 -3.37 6.17
C PHE A 46 -8.08 -2.51 6.65
N GLY A 47 -8.10 -2.20 7.94
CA GLY A 47 -9.07 -1.28 8.54
C GLY A 47 -10.50 -1.83 8.58
N LEU A 48 -10.64 -3.15 8.73
CA LEU A 48 -11.96 -3.76 8.90
C LEU A 48 -12.60 -3.34 10.24
N PRO A 49 -13.95 -3.29 10.33
CA PRO A 49 -14.62 -3.08 11.62
C PRO A 49 -14.18 -4.12 12.65
N GLY A 50 -13.52 -3.66 13.72
CA GLY A 50 -13.04 -4.52 14.81
C GLY A 50 -11.59 -5.03 14.65
N GLU A 51 -10.86 -4.61 13.62
CA GLU A 51 -9.42 -4.91 13.51
C GLU A 51 -8.63 -4.12 14.56
N THR A 52 -7.87 -4.83 15.40
CA THR A 52 -6.95 -4.24 16.37
C THR A 52 -5.54 -4.74 16.10
N THR A 53 -4.60 -3.82 15.90
CA THR A 53 -3.17 -4.16 15.92
C THR A 53 -2.81 -4.62 17.33
N PHE A 54 -2.34 -5.86 17.47
CA PHE A 54 -1.69 -6.31 18.71
C PHE A 54 -0.30 -5.70 18.85
#